data_AF-A0A316ZBC0-F1
#
_entry.id   AF-A0A316ZBC0-F1
#
_cell.length_a   1.000
_cell.length_b   1.000
_cell.length_c   1.000
_cell.angle_alpha   90.00
_cell.angle_beta   90.00
_cell.angle_gamma   90.00
#
_symmetry.space_group_name_H-M   'P 1'
#
loop_
_entity.id
_entity.type
_entity.pdbx_description
1 polymer ?
#
loop_
_entity_poly.entity_id
_entity_poly.type
_entity_poly.pdbx_seq_one_letter_code
_entity_poly.pdbx_strand_id
1 'polypeptide(L)'
;MAPKAAAAAAPAKAALVTDADVQGTLFRLTILLATSLASLHEAHAPAVHASSSALPAPAFYASLSRQLHADVLALLHVAQKCASALTLALRRGARQPAPPAHGSSSSSSSTSATAGMDGASLAAAKAQLDTLAHEVLPKLAFLCAKAARDADVRVALDAPPSAEEQAERARIAHEVEALGGRVLPPGGKSRKVAGLGVGQAFAKALAQRVEAVLDALVELFTALMDERTHAAVAKAAAARARAEGRRLMLRAQQRAAAAASAAQAREQALQATAKVWAACDEAQKEMPRNNREALARRWREREEVMDDGWEELKSEAGVEEDDEHDDDKAAASVVSAAPSAPSTQLDDDDEDPLAGLQDMQLTLAEKREARRYVPLLKLGRILHRAAGRVALAAPSAASCDAASAAATSPQAAAAHALDLDALDAQAQRLAERQDDVVAALLYGGAHGMELESLGSDAGSDVEAEAGATAAVAREEEAEEGHEAEADDSEEEETQDTASVCAAYVAAATELAAALGVRLADAAPTQALPCRTPAAAQEQAAAAQPPQPQEGSAKARHTLRMCAEGMRKLAASLRVPAAAEEQEAHAEP
;
A
#
# COMPACT_ATOMS: atom_id res chain seq x y z
N MET A 1 49.44 -55.30 17.56
CA MET A 1 48.52 -54.24 17.10
C MET A 1 47.71 -54.79 15.94
N ALA A 2 46.46 -55.16 16.19
CA ALA A 2 45.54 -55.67 15.16
C ALA A 2 44.59 -54.55 14.74
N PRO A 3 44.25 -54.40 13.44
CA PRO A 3 43.35 -53.36 12.98
C PRO A 3 41.91 -53.67 13.37
N LYS A 4 41.28 -52.69 14.01
CA LYS A 4 39.88 -52.67 14.45
C LYS A 4 38.97 -52.58 13.23
N ALA A 5 38.17 -53.63 13.01
CA ALA A 5 37.19 -53.69 11.94
C ALA A 5 36.13 -52.58 12.09
N ALA A 6 35.99 -51.75 11.06
CA ALA A 6 34.92 -50.76 10.96
C ALA A 6 33.59 -51.49 10.69
N ALA A 7 32.67 -51.40 11.65
CA ALA A 7 31.31 -51.86 11.47
C ALA A 7 30.61 -50.97 10.44
N ALA A 8 30.23 -51.56 9.31
CA ALA A 8 29.41 -50.92 8.30
C ALA A 8 28.04 -50.60 8.88
N ALA A 9 27.74 -49.31 9.04
CA ALA A 9 26.41 -48.83 9.40
C ALA A 9 25.44 -49.18 8.27
N ALA A 10 24.39 -49.95 8.59
CA ALA A 10 23.31 -50.25 7.66
C ALA A 10 22.60 -48.95 7.22
N PRO A 11 22.23 -48.80 5.94
CA PRO A 11 21.51 -47.62 5.48
C PRO A 11 20.16 -47.54 6.18
N ALA A 12 19.92 -46.43 6.88
CA ALA A 12 18.62 -46.13 7.48
C ALA A 12 17.54 -46.21 6.38
N LYS A 13 16.55 -47.07 6.59
CA LYS A 13 15.39 -47.23 5.71
C LYS A 13 14.71 -45.86 5.60
N ALA A 14 14.82 -45.20 4.45
CA ALA A 14 14.19 -43.90 4.23
C ALA A 14 12.68 -44.04 4.53
N ALA A 15 12.17 -43.25 5.47
CA ALA A 15 10.76 -43.28 5.84
C ALA A 15 9.93 -42.97 4.59
N LEU A 16 8.95 -43.82 4.30
CA LEU A 16 8.06 -43.64 3.16
C LEU A 16 7.19 -42.41 3.44
N VAL A 17 7.28 -41.38 2.58
CA VAL A 17 6.45 -40.17 2.69
C VAL A 17 5.01 -40.53 2.34
N THR A 18 4.09 -40.19 3.23
CA THR A 18 2.66 -40.45 3.09
C THR A 18 1.90 -39.19 2.68
N ASP A 19 0.66 -39.37 2.22
CA ASP A 19 -0.25 -38.27 1.92
C ASP A 19 -0.51 -37.37 3.14
N ALA A 20 -0.66 -38.00 4.32
CA ALA A 20 -0.84 -37.30 5.58
C ALA A 20 0.37 -36.41 5.94
N ASP A 21 1.59 -36.80 5.58
CA ASP A 21 2.78 -35.98 5.79
C ASP A 21 2.74 -34.72 4.91
N VAL A 22 2.30 -34.85 3.65
CA VAL A 22 2.15 -33.71 2.72
C VAL A 22 1.06 -32.76 3.20
N GLN A 23 -0.12 -33.28 3.58
CA GLN A 23 -1.22 -32.48 4.13
C GLN A 23 -0.82 -31.78 5.45
N GLY A 24 -0.06 -32.46 6.31
CA GLY A 24 0.50 -31.87 7.53
C GLY A 24 1.49 -30.73 7.25
N THR A 25 2.33 -30.87 6.22
CA THR A 25 3.23 -29.79 5.78
C THR A 25 2.44 -28.63 5.17
N LEU A 26 1.43 -28.87 4.32
CA LEU A 26 0.56 -27.84 3.76
C LEU A 26 -0.14 -27.03 4.86
N PHE A 27 -0.70 -27.69 5.87
CA PHE A 27 -1.30 -27.03 7.04
C PHE A 27 -0.34 -26.05 7.71
N ARG A 28 0.89 -26.50 8.01
CA ARG A 28 1.91 -25.66 8.65
C ARG A 28 2.35 -24.50 7.75
N LEU A 29 2.50 -24.75 6.45
CA LEU A 29 2.85 -23.74 5.46
C LEU A 29 1.81 -22.64 5.36
N THR A 30 0.52 -22.98 5.36
CA THR A 30 -0.54 -21.97 5.29
C THR A 30 -0.61 -21.14 6.57
N ILE A 31 -0.34 -21.72 7.74
CA ILE A 31 -0.17 -20.95 8.98
C ILE A 31 1.04 -20.02 8.85
N LEU A 32 2.18 -20.52 8.37
CA LEU A 32 3.40 -19.74 8.19
C LEU A 32 3.15 -18.57 7.22
N LEU A 33 2.50 -18.82 6.07
CA LEU A 33 2.09 -17.80 5.12
C LEU A 33 1.21 -16.74 5.75
N ALA A 34 0.18 -17.15 6.49
CA ALA A 34 -0.70 -16.20 7.19
C ALA A 34 0.07 -15.37 8.23
N THR A 35 1.08 -15.94 8.90
CA THR A 35 1.96 -15.16 9.79
C THR A 35 2.90 -14.23 9.03
N SER A 36 3.45 -14.67 7.90
CA SER A 36 4.31 -13.86 7.03
C SER A 36 3.54 -12.68 6.44
N LEU A 37 2.34 -12.90 5.88
CA LEU A 37 1.45 -11.84 5.38
C LEU A 37 1.13 -10.81 6.48
N ALA A 38 0.73 -11.28 7.66
CA ALA A 38 0.48 -10.38 8.79
C ALA A 38 1.73 -9.57 9.18
N SER A 39 2.93 -10.18 9.12
CA SER A 39 4.17 -9.47 9.40
C SER A 39 4.54 -8.43 8.34
N LEU A 40 4.10 -8.59 7.09
CA LEU A 40 4.30 -7.57 6.05
C LEU A 40 3.49 -6.30 6.35
N HIS A 41 2.34 -6.45 7.01
CA HIS A 41 1.47 -5.34 7.39
C HIS A 41 1.79 -4.74 8.77
N GLU A 42 2.70 -5.36 9.54
CA GLU A 42 3.10 -4.83 10.85
C GLU A 42 3.88 -3.51 10.67
N ALA A 43 3.55 -2.50 11.48
CA ALA A 43 4.31 -1.26 11.50
C ALA A 43 5.71 -1.53 12.06
N HIS A 44 6.74 -1.31 11.24
CA HIS A 44 8.12 -1.51 11.64
C HIS A 44 8.68 -0.24 12.27
N ALA A 45 9.29 -0.38 13.46
CA ALA A 45 10.03 0.71 14.06
C ALA A 45 11.20 1.12 13.13
N PRO A 46 11.37 2.42 12.85
CA PRO A 46 12.43 2.91 11.98
C PRO A 46 13.82 2.67 12.60
N ALA A 47 14.86 2.62 11.77
CA ALA A 47 16.23 2.51 12.24
C ALA A 47 16.66 3.77 13.01
N VAL A 48 16.85 3.65 14.34
CA VAL A 48 17.29 4.75 15.21
C VAL A 48 18.77 4.60 15.56
N HIS A 49 19.56 5.62 15.24
CA HIS A 49 20.97 5.71 15.60
C HIS A 49 21.16 6.60 16.82
N ALA A 50 22.10 6.22 17.70
CA ALA A 50 22.39 6.95 18.95
C ALA A 50 22.98 8.35 18.71
N SER A 51 23.67 8.57 17.60
CA SER A 51 24.27 9.85 17.27
C SER A 51 24.36 10.05 15.75
N SER A 52 24.47 11.30 15.32
CA SER A 52 24.72 11.64 13.92
C SER A 52 26.07 11.14 13.40
N SER A 53 27.05 10.94 14.29
CA SER A 53 28.36 10.39 13.93
C SER A 53 28.34 8.88 13.65
N ALA A 54 27.30 8.18 14.10
CA ALA A 54 27.11 6.74 13.88
C ALA A 54 26.28 6.41 12.62
N LEU A 55 25.97 7.42 11.80
CA LEU A 55 25.16 7.23 10.59
C LEU A 55 25.99 6.57 9.48
N PRO A 56 25.45 5.54 8.81
CA PRO A 56 26.06 4.98 7.61
C PRO A 56 26.11 6.02 6.48
N ALA A 57 27.08 5.88 5.59
CA ALA A 57 27.16 6.71 4.39
C ALA A 57 25.96 6.46 3.46
N PRO A 58 25.48 7.46 2.68
CA PRO A 58 24.37 7.27 1.73
C PRO A 58 24.57 6.12 0.73
N ALA A 59 25.82 5.88 0.32
CA ALA A 59 26.18 4.76 -0.57
C ALA A 59 25.83 3.38 0.00
N PHE A 60 25.82 3.23 1.33
CA PHE A 60 25.40 2.00 2.00
C PHE A 60 23.94 1.68 1.66
N TYR A 61 23.03 2.64 1.79
CA TYR A 61 21.60 2.41 1.53
C TYR A 61 21.30 2.18 0.05
N ALA A 62 22.04 2.81 -0.87
CA ALA A 62 21.93 2.51 -2.30
C ALA A 62 22.47 1.12 -2.67
N SER A 63 23.48 0.62 -1.95
CA SER A 63 23.92 -0.77 -2.07
C SER A 63 22.87 -1.72 -1.49
N LEU A 64 22.31 -1.37 -0.33
CA LEU A 64 21.29 -2.16 0.36
C LEU A 64 20.02 -2.30 -0.48
N SER A 65 19.50 -1.22 -1.09
CA SER A 65 18.29 -1.30 -1.93
C SER A 65 18.49 -2.23 -3.13
N ARG A 66 19.66 -2.17 -3.78
CA ARG A 66 20.02 -3.07 -4.89
C ARG A 66 20.14 -4.52 -4.43
N GLN A 67 20.75 -4.74 -3.26
CA GLN A 67 20.87 -6.08 -2.69
C GLN A 67 19.49 -6.65 -2.33
N LEU A 68 18.64 -5.89 -1.63
CA LEU A 68 17.28 -6.28 -1.28
C LEU A 68 16.48 -6.66 -2.53
N HIS A 69 16.52 -5.81 -3.57
CA HIS A 69 15.88 -6.09 -4.85
C HIS A 69 16.39 -7.42 -5.47
N ALA A 70 17.71 -7.60 -5.55
CA ALA A 70 18.30 -8.81 -6.14
C ALA A 70 17.96 -10.08 -5.34
N ASP A 71 18.06 -10.02 -4.02
CA ASP A 71 17.77 -11.13 -3.12
C ASP A 71 16.29 -11.53 -3.18
N VAL A 72 15.37 -10.55 -3.24
CA VAL A 72 13.94 -10.83 -3.43
C VAL A 72 13.70 -11.50 -4.78
N LEU A 73 14.22 -10.98 -5.90
CA LEU A 73 14.05 -11.63 -7.21
C LEU A 73 14.59 -13.06 -7.22
N ALA A 74 15.75 -13.30 -6.59
CA ALA A 74 16.32 -14.65 -6.50
C ALA A 74 15.36 -15.60 -5.77
N LEU A 75 14.74 -15.16 -4.68
CA LEU A 75 13.75 -15.95 -3.94
C LEU A 75 12.45 -16.15 -4.71
N LEU A 76 11.98 -15.15 -5.46
CA LEU A 76 10.81 -15.28 -6.33
C LEU A 76 11.04 -16.32 -7.44
N HIS A 77 12.24 -16.36 -8.03
CA HIS A 77 12.60 -17.42 -8.97
C HIS A 77 12.65 -18.82 -8.34
N VAL A 78 13.07 -18.93 -7.07
CA VAL A 78 12.98 -20.21 -6.34
C VAL A 78 11.52 -20.57 -6.12
N ALA A 79 10.66 -19.62 -5.75
CA ALA A 79 9.23 -19.85 -5.59
C ALA A 79 8.57 -20.35 -6.88
N GLN A 80 8.82 -19.70 -8.03
CA GLN A 80 8.35 -20.13 -9.35
C GLN A 80 8.77 -21.57 -9.69
N LYS A 81 10.06 -21.90 -9.44
CA LYS A 81 10.59 -23.25 -9.68
C LYS A 81 9.94 -24.28 -8.77
N CYS A 82 9.78 -23.98 -7.49
CA CYS A 82 9.12 -24.87 -6.53
C CYS A 82 7.65 -25.09 -6.88
N ALA A 83 6.91 -24.05 -7.26
CA ALA A 83 5.50 -24.18 -7.68
C ALA A 83 5.35 -25.06 -8.94
N SER A 84 6.25 -24.89 -9.91
CA SER A 84 6.28 -25.72 -11.13
C SER A 84 6.66 -27.17 -10.82
N ALA A 85 7.70 -27.38 -10.02
CA ALA A 85 8.15 -28.71 -9.62
C ALA A 85 7.09 -29.43 -8.78
N LEU A 86 6.34 -28.69 -7.95
CA LEU A 86 5.25 -29.20 -7.14
C LEU A 86 4.11 -29.72 -8.01
N THR A 87 3.63 -28.94 -8.98
CA THR A 87 2.58 -29.40 -9.90
C THR A 87 3.04 -30.54 -10.81
N LEU A 88 4.29 -30.54 -11.25
CA LEU A 88 4.88 -31.64 -12.00
C LEU A 88 4.94 -32.94 -11.17
N ALA A 89 5.30 -32.85 -9.88
CA ALA A 89 5.30 -34.00 -8.97
C ALA A 89 3.89 -34.59 -8.78
N LEU A 90 2.86 -33.75 -8.88
CA LEU A 90 1.45 -34.13 -8.73
C LEU A 90 0.79 -34.61 -10.03
N ARG A 91 1.53 -34.67 -11.14
CA ARG A 91 1.06 -35.22 -12.40
C ARG A 91 1.05 -36.76 -12.32
N ARG A 92 -0.11 -37.37 -12.59
CA ARG A 92 -0.20 -38.84 -12.74
C ARG A 92 0.71 -39.33 -13.86
N GLY A 93 1.61 -40.25 -13.55
CA GLY A 93 2.45 -40.91 -14.53
C GLY A 93 1.59 -41.75 -15.49
N ALA A 94 1.87 -41.68 -16.80
CA ALA A 94 1.12 -42.39 -17.85
C ALA A 94 1.11 -43.94 -17.71
N ARG A 95 1.95 -44.49 -16.82
CA ARG A 95 2.04 -45.94 -16.53
C ARG A 95 1.24 -46.39 -15.30
N GLN A 96 0.64 -45.47 -14.54
CA GLN A 96 -0.23 -45.88 -13.44
C GLN A 96 -1.57 -46.36 -14.01
N PRO A 97 -1.95 -47.63 -13.82
CA PRO A 97 -3.29 -48.09 -14.20
C PRO A 97 -4.31 -47.25 -13.45
N ALA A 98 -5.36 -46.82 -14.16
CA ALA A 98 -6.50 -46.16 -13.53
C ALA A 98 -6.98 -47.03 -12.36
N PRO A 99 -7.24 -46.46 -11.17
CA PRO A 99 -7.69 -47.23 -10.02
C PRO A 99 -8.95 -48.02 -10.43
N PRO A 100 -9.07 -49.30 -10.06
CA PRO A 100 -10.19 -50.13 -10.45
C PRO A 100 -11.50 -49.48 -9.99
N ALA A 101 -12.45 -49.34 -10.91
CA ALA A 101 -13.71 -48.63 -10.72
C ALA A 101 -14.70 -49.30 -9.74
N HIS A 102 -14.30 -50.35 -9.00
CA HIS A 102 -15.19 -51.07 -8.09
C HIS A 102 -14.44 -51.49 -6.82
N GLY A 103 -14.89 -50.95 -5.69
CA GLY A 103 -14.37 -51.25 -4.36
C GLY A 103 -15.05 -50.39 -3.30
N SER A 104 -16.32 -50.68 -3.04
CA SER A 104 -17.10 -50.14 -1.93
C SER A 104 -16.42 -50.48 -0.59
N SER A 105 -15.54 -49.62 -0.10
CA SER A 105 -15.17 -49.58 1.31
C SER A 105 -15.25 -48.15 1.80
N SER A 106 -16.24 -47.93 2.66
CA SER A 106 -16.69 -46.70 3.28
C SER A 106 -15.64 -46.05 4.22
N SER A 107 -14.62 -45.42 3.65
CA SER A 107 -13.78 -44.47 4.40
C SER A 107 -13.58 -43.22 3.55
N SER A 108 -14.36 -42.16 3.86
CA SER A 108 -14.20 -40.76 3.42
C SER A 108 -13.12 -40.54 2.35
N SER A 109 -13.50 -40.63 1.08
CA SER A 109 -12.58 -40.37 -0.04
C SER A 109 -12.18 -38.90 -0.05
N SER A 110 -10.98 -38.58 0.45
CA SER A 110 -10.44 -37.23 0.38
C SER A 110 -10.23 -36.85 -1.09
N THR A 111 -10.96 -35.84 -1.57
CA THR A 111 -10.86 -35.30 -2.93
C THR A 111 -9.67 -34.34 -3.06
N SER A 112 -8.48 -34.80 -2.69
CA SER A 112 -7.25 -34.00 -2.77
C SER A 112 -6.50 -34.20 -4.08
N ALA A 113 -5.75 -33.18 -4.52
CA ALA A 113 -4.82 -33.27 -5.65
C ALA A 113 -3.73 -34.35 -5.44
N THR A 114 -3.38 -34.64 -4.18
CA THR A 114 -2.38 -35.64 -3.79
C THR A 114 -2.94 -37.08 -3.78
N ALA A 115 -4.27 -37.25 -3.89
CA ALA A 115 -4.92 -38.55 -3.78
C ALA A 115 -4.48 -39.54 -4.88
N GLY A 116 -3.95 -40.69 -4.45
CA GLY A 116 -3.49 -41.78 -5.32
C GLY A 116 -2.17 -41.50 -6.05
N MET A 117 -1.33 -40.61 -5.53
CA MET A 117 0.05 -40.42 -5.97
C MET A 117 0.98 -41.50 -5.40
N ASP A 118 2.03 -41.84 -6.14
CA ASP A 118 3.06 -42.74 -5.63
C ASP A 118 3.97 -42.04 -4.60
N GLY A 119 4.68 -42.83 -3.80
CA GLY A 119 5.54 -42.30 -2.73
C GLY A 119 6.70 -41.43 -3.22
N ALA A 120 7.18 -41.61 -4.46
CA ALA A 120 8.25 -40.79 -5.01
C ALA A 120 7.72 -39.40 -5.40
N SER A 121 6.54 -39.34 -6.02
CA SER A 121 5.80 -38.09 -6.27
C SER A 121 5.49 -37.34 -4.97
N LEU A 122 5.03 -38.04 -3.94
CA LEU A 122 4.75 -37.42 -2.63
C LEU A 122 6.02 -36.91 -1.95
N ALA A 123 7.13 -37.66 -2.02
CA ALA A 123 8.42 -37.22 -1.50
C ALA A 123 8.96 -35.99 -2.25
N ALA A 124 8.84 -35.96 -3.58
CA ALA A 124 9.22 -34.82 -4.40
C ALA A 124 8.38 -33.58 -4.08
N ALA A 125 7.06 -33.73 -3.97
CA ALA A 125 6.15 -32.66 -3.57
C ALA A 125 6.50 -32.10 -2.18
N LYS A 126 6.71 -32.99 -1.20
CA LYS A 126 7.11 -32.61 0.15
C LYS A 126 8.43 -31.82 0.15
N ALA A 127 9.42 -32.23 -0.63
CA ALA A 127 10.69 -31.50 -0.72
C ALA A 127 10.53 -30.08 -1.27
N GLN A 128 9.63 -29.85 -2.22
CA GLN A 128 9.33 -28.50 -2.71
C GLN A 128 8.61 -27.65 -1.64
N LEU A 129 7.67 -28.25 -0.92
CA LEU A 129 6.99 -27.59 0.20
C LEU A 129 7.96 -27.23 1.33
N ASP A 130 8.86 -28.14 1.72
CA ASP A 130 9.88 -27.88 2.74
C ASP A 130 10.82 -26.75 2.30
N THR A 131 11.19 -26.70 1.01
CA THR A 131 12.00 -25.61 0.45
C THR A 131 11.28 -24.26 0.58
N LEU A 132 9.99 -24.21 0.21
CA LEU A 132 9.18 -23.00 0.38
C LEU A 132 9.10 -22.58 1.85
N ALA A 133 8.86 -23.54 2.75
CA ALA A 133 8.70 -23.30 4.19
C ALA A 133 9.95 -22.78 4.88
N HIS A 134 11.12 -23.31 4.53
CA HIS A 134 12.36 -23.04 5.26
C HIS A 134 13.27 -22.02 4.57
N GLU A 135 13.25 -21.95 3.25
CA GLU A 135 14.18 -21.10 2.48
C GLU A 135 13.51 -19.86 1.92
N VAL A 136 12.27 -19.97 1.42
CA VAL A 136 11.63 -18.87 0.67
C VAL A 136 10.85 -17.94 1.59
N LEU A 137 9.82 -18.46 2.28
CA LEU A 137 8.88 -17.62 3.02
C LEU A 137 9.53 -16.82 4.16
N PRO A 138 10.38 -17.42 5.04
CA PRO A 138 10.98 -16.66 6.12
C PRO A 138 11.93 -15.57 5.62
N LYS A 139 12.65 -15.83 4.51
CA LYS A 139 13.59 -14.86 3.94
C LYS A 139 12.87 -13.72 3.24
N LEU A 140 11.78 -13.99 2.51
CA LEU A 140 10.96 -12.93 1.91
C LEU A 140 10.38 -11.99 2.97
N ALA A 141 9.80 -12.56 4.03
CA ALA A 141 9.29 -11.77 5.16
C ALA A 141 10.40 -10.95 5.83
N PHE A 142 11.57 -11.56 6.07
CA PHE A 142 12.72 -10.86 6.64
C PHE A 142 13.22 -9.71 5.75
N LEU A 143 13.31 -9.90 4.44
CA LEU A 143 13.78 -8.86 3.51
C LEU A 143 12.81 -7.67 3.46
N CYS A 144 11.50 -7.93 3.49
CA CYS A 144 10.50 -6.86 3.56
C CYS A 144 10.55 -6.12 4.88
N ALA A 145 10.64 -6.84 6.01
CA ALA A 145 10.81 -6.25 7.33
C ALA A 145 12.10 -5.40 7.42
N LYS A 146 13.18 -5.87 6.79
CA LYS A 146 14.44 -5.13 6.70
C LYS A 146 14.27 -3.86 5.87
N ALA A 147 13.65 -3.95 4.70
CA ALA A 147 13.36 -2.79 3.86
C ALA A 147 12.51 -1.75 4.61
N ALA A 148 11.49 -2.18 5.36
CA ALA A 148 10.64 -1.30 6.15
C ALA A 148 11.38 -0.63 7.33
N ARG A 149 12.25 -1.36 8.04
CA ARG A 149 13.07 -0.79 9.13
C ARG A 149 14.09 0.21 8.63
N ASP A 150 14.75 -0.10 7.52
CA ASP A 150 15.78 0.74 6.91
C ASP A 150 15.18 1.80 5.96
N ALA A 151 13.85 1.88 5.83
CA ALA A 151 13.16 2.84 4.96
C ALA A 151 13.42 4.27 5.43
N ASP A 152 13.30 4.51 6.74
CA ASP A 152 13.53 5.78 7.40
C ASP A 152 14.64 5.66 8.45
N VAL A 153 15.65 6.52 8.34
CA VAL A 153 16.75 6.61 9.31
C VAL A 153 16.53 7.79 10.23
N ARG A 154 16.55 7.54 11.54
CA ARG A 154 16.36 8.56 12.57
C ARG A 154 17.55 8.60 13.51
N VAL A 155 17.81 9.77 14.07
CA VAL A 155 18.81 9.97 15.13
C VAL A 155 18.09 10.31 16.42
N ALA A 156 18.45 9.63 17.51
CA ALA A 156 17.95 9.95 18.84
C ALA A 156 18.38 11.38 19.22
N LEU A 157 17.42 12.18 19.70
CA LEU A 157 17.66 13.54 20.21
C LEU A 157 17.95 13.53 21.71
N ASP A 158 17.45 12.51 22.40
CA ASP A 158 17.67 12.36 23.84
C ASP A 158 19.12 11.94 24.12
N ALA A 159 19.67 12.43 25.22
CA ALA A 159 20.96 11.97 25.71
C ALA A 159 20.91 10.44 25.89
N PRO A 160 22.01 9.72 25.63
CA PRO A 160 22.04 8.29 25.86
C PRO A 160 21.60 8.01 27.30
N PRO A 161 20.66 7.07 27.52
CA PRO A 161 20.16 6.76 28.86
C PRO A 161 21.33 6.43 29.77
N SER A 162 21.24 6.84 31.03
CA SER A 162 22.29 6.57 32.02
C SER A 162 22.54 5.05 32.12
N ALA A 163 23.72 4.65 32.60
CA ALA A 163 24.02 3.21 32.77
C ALA A 163 23.00 2.51 33.69
N GLU A 164 22.43 3.24 34.65
CA GLU A 164 21.38 2.77 35.55
C GLU A 164 20.04 2.59 34.80
N GLU A 165 19.63 3.57 33.99
CA GLU A 165 18.43 3.46 33.16
C GLU A 165 18.54 2.34 32.12
N GLN A 166 19.74 2.11 31.55
CA GLN A 166 19.97 0.98 30.64
C GLN A 166 19.86 -0.36 31.36
N ALA A 167 20.40 -0.48 32.56
CA ALA A 167 20.31 -1.69 33.37
C ALA A 167 18.86 -1.97 33.80
N GLU A 168 18.11 -0.93 34.19
CA GLU A 168 16.70 -1.04 34.52
C GLU A 168 15.85 -1.42 33.30
N ARG A 169 16.11 -0.81 32.13
CA ARG A 169 15.45 -1.19 30.87
C ARG A 169 15.76 -2.62 30.46
N ALA A 170 17.01 -3.07 30.61
CA ALA A 170 17.38 -4.45 30.32
C ALA A 170 16.65 -5.43 31.26
N ARG A 171 16.49 -5.04 32.53
CA ARG A 171 15.72 -5.82 33.51
C ARG A 171 14.24 -5.88 33.14
N ILE A 172 13.62 -4.75 32.83
CA ILE A 172 12.20 -4.69 32.39
C ILE A 172 12.01 -5.48 31.09
N ALA A 173 12.93 -5.37 30.13
CA ALA A 173 12.89 -6.13 28.90
C ALA A 173 12.93 -7.64 29.16
N HIS A 174 13.81 -8.09 30.04
CA HIS A 174 13.88 -9.49 30.44
C HIS A 174 12.61 -9.96 31.18
N GLU A 175 12.04 -9.14 32.06
CA GLU A 175 10.80 -9.45 32.77
C GLU A 175 9.59 -9.52 31.82
N VAL A 176 9.48 -8.59 30.88
CA VAL A 176 8.40 -8.55 29.88
C VAL A 176 8.55 -9.69 28.86
N GLU A 177 9.76 -9.99 28.41
CA GLU A 177 10.05 -11.12 27.52
C GLU A 177 9.75 -12.47 28.21
N ALA A 178 10.04 -12.59 29.51
CA ALA A 178 9.67 -13.77 30.31
C ALA A 178 8.14 -13.95 30.43
N LEU A 179 7.37 -12.85 30.37
CA LEU A 179 5.91 -12.87 30.33
C LEU A 179 5.35 -13.05 28.90
N GLY A 180 6.21 -13.24 27.90
CA GLY A 180 5.82 -13.36 26.49
C GLY A 180 5.43 -12.03 25.83
N GLY A 181 5.68 -10.90 26.50
CA GLY A 181 5.50 -9.56 25.96
C GLY A 181 6.74 -9.08 25.20
N ARG A 182 6.59 -7.99 24.45
CA ARG A 182 7.69 -7.30 23.77
C ARG A 182 7.75 -5.87 24.26
N VAL A 183 8.88 -5.46 24.83
CA VAL A 183 9.11 -4.05 25.16
C VAL A 183 9.32 -3.28 23.86
N LEU A 184 8.38 -2.40 23.54
CA LEU A 184 8.58 -1.44 22.47
C LEU A 184 9.71 -0.50 22.89
N PRO A 185 10.67 -0.20 21.99
CA PRO A 185 11.68 0.80 22.31
C PRO A 185 10.97 2.09 22.73
N PRO A 186 11.44 2.78 23.78
CA PRO A 186 10.79 3.98 24.26
C PRO A 186 10.65 4.96 23.08
N GLY A 187 9.50 5.65 23.01
CA GLY A 187 9.21 6.69 22.02
C GLY A 187 10.06 7.95 22.23
N GLY A 188 11.37 7.77 22.38
CA GLY A 188 12.35 8.84 22.53
C GLY A 188 12.24 9.79 21.35
N LYS A 189 12.49 11.06 21.62
CA LYS A 189 12.42 12.09 20.59
C LYS A 189 13.49 11.75 19.56
N SER A 190 13.08 11.50 18.32
CA SER A 190 13.99 11.15 17.24
C SER A 190 13.75 12.04 16.04
N ARG A 191 14.83 12.46 15.40
CA ARG A 191 14.78 13.30 14.19
C ARG A 191 15.09 12.45 12.98
N LYS A 192 14.22 12.50 11.95
CA LYS A 192 14.50 11.90 10.64
C LYS A 192 15.69 12.60 9.99
N VAL A 193 16.58 11.81 9.38
CA VAL A 193 17.70 12.34 8.59
C VAL A 193 17.31 12.30 7.12
N ALA A 194 17.07 13.48 6.53
CA ALA A 194 16.69 13.60 5.13
C ALA A 194 17.75 12.98 4.21
N GLY A 195 17.28 12.24 3.20
CA GLY A 195 18.15 11.60 2.19
C GLY A 195 18.89 10.34 2.65
N LEU A 196 18.63 9.82 3.87
CA LEU A 196 19.14 8.52 4.33
C LEU A 196 18.02 7.50 4.47
N GLY A 197 18.35 6.24 4.17
CA GLY A 197 17.42 5.11 4.15
C GLY A 197 17.24 4.52 2.75
N VAL A 198 16.63 3.33 2.68
CA VAL A 198 16.21 2.74 1.40
C VAL A 198 14.94 3.40 0.84
N GLY A 199 14.21 4.12 1.70
CA GLY A 199 13.03 4.91 1.37
C GLY A 199 11.70 4.16 1.50
N GLN A 200 10.67 4.88 1.93
CA GLN A 200 9.34 4.33 2.23
C GLN A 200 8.61 3.83 0.98
N ALA A 201 8.71 4.55 -0.15
CA ALA A 201 8.04 4.13 -1.37
C ALA A 201 8.63 2.82 -1.92
N PHE A 202 9.96 2.66 -1.86
CA PHE A 202 10.62 1.39 -2.22
C PHE A 202 10.21 0.25 -1.30
N ALA A 203 10.24 0.45 0.03
CA ALA A 203 9.88 -0.58 0.99
C ALA A 203 8.42 -1.05 0.82
N LYS A 204 7.48 -0.11 0.62
CA LYS A 204 6.07 -0.42 0.34
C LYS A 204 5.90 -1.17 -0.97
N ALA A 205 6.53 -0.72 -2.06
CA ALA A 205 6.44 -1.40 -3.35
C ALA A 205 7.02 -2.82 -3.30
N LEU A 206 8.13 -3.02 -2.58
CA LEU A 206 8.72 -4.33 -2.33
C LEU A 206 7.75 -5.25 -1.60
N ALA A 207 7.17 -4.76 -0.49
CA ALA A 207 6.22 -5.52 0.31
C ALA A 207 4.96 -5.89 -0.48
N GLN A 208 4.40 -4.96 -1.27
CA GLN A 208 3.23 -5.20 -2.13
C GLN A 208 3.48 -6.30 -3.17
N ARG A 209 4.65 -6.30 -3.82
CA ARG A 209 4.99 -7.35 -4.81
C ARG A 209 5.22 -8.70 -4.15
N VAL A 210 5.82 -8.73 -2.97
CA VAL A 210 5.97 -9.96 -2.19
C VAL A 210 4.61 -10.47 -1.70
N GLU A 211 3.74 -9.59 -1.20
CA GLU A 211 2.38 -9.91 -0.77
C GLU A 211 1.58 -10.59 -1.90
N ALA A 212 1.59 -10.03 -3.11
CA ALA A 212 0.91 -10.63 -4.26
C ALA A 212 1.39 -12.06 -4.58
N VAL A 213 2.69 -12.33 -4.45
CA VAL A 213 3.24 -13.69 -4.63
C VAL A 213 2.83 -14.61 -3.48
N LEU A 214 2.85 -14.12 -2.24
CA LEU A 214 2.40 -14.88 -1.08
C LEU A 214 0.92 -15.24 -1.17
N ASP A 215 0.07 -14.32 -1.62
CA ASP A 215 -1.36 -14.57 -1.86
C ASP A 215 -1.56 -15.63 -2.95
N ALA A 216 -0.82 -15.56 -4.06
CA ALA A 216 -0.86 -16.60 -5.09
C ALA A 216 -0.38 -17.98 -4.56
N LEU A 217 0.60 -18.01 -3.65
CA LEU A 217 1.03 -19.24 -2.99
C LEU A 217 -0.03 -19.77 -2.01
N VAL A 218 -0.76 -18.89 -1.31
CA VAL A 218 -1.91 -19.29 -0.47
C VAL A 218 -2.94 -19.99 -1.34
N GLU A 219 -3.29 -19.43 -2.49
CA GLU A 219 -4.23 -20.06 -3.42
C GLU A 219 -3.73 -21.43 -3.91
N LEU A 220 -2.44 -21.54 -4.26
CA LEU A 220 -1.84 -22.81 -4.66
C LEU A 220 -1.92 -23.86 -3.56
N PHE A 221 -1.53 -23.53 -2.33
CA PHE A 221 -1.57 -24.50 -1.23
C PHE A 221 -3.00 -24.86 -0.85
N THR A 222 -3.92 -23.90 -0.93
CA THR A 222 -5.36 -24.13 -0.74
C THR A 222 -5.87 -25.12 -1.78
N ALA A 223 -5.51 -24.98 -3.06
CA ALA A 223 -5.91 -25.94 -4.11
C ALA A 223 -5.33 -27.36 -3.92
N LEU A 224 -4.31 -27.54 -3.07
CA LEU A 224 -3.65 -28.82 -2.79
C LEU A 224 -4.13 -29.50 -1.51
N MET A 225 -4.91 -28.80 -0.69
CA MET A 225 -5.40 -29.30 0.58
C MET A 225 -6.59 -30.24 0.41
N ASP A 226 -6.73 -31.19 1.34
CA ASP A 226 -7.98 -31.92 1.51
C ASP A 226 -8.99 -31.14 2.36
N GLU A 227 -10.26 -31.56 2.33
CA GLU A 227 -11.35 -30.91 3.08
C GLU A 227 -11.08 -30.85 4.59
N ARG A 228 -10.45 -31.89 5.14
CA ARG A 228 -10.09 -31.94 6.56
C ARG A 228 -9.05 -30.87 6.90
N THR A 229 -8.03 -30.72 6.06
CA THR A 229 -6.97 -29.72 6.25
C THR A 229 -7.53 -28.32 6.07
N HIS A 230 -8.41 -28.09 5.10
CA HIS A 230 -9.16 -26.83 4.97
C HIS A 230 -9.93 -26.49 6.24
N ALA A 231 -10.69 -27.43 6.79
CA ALA A 231 -11.45 -27.21 8.01
C ALA A 231 -10.53 -26.88 9.20
N ALA A 232 -9.37 -27.54 9.30
CA ALA A 232 -8.38 -27.27 10.32
C ALA A 232 -7.76 -25.88 10.17
N VAL A 233 -7.40 -25.46 8.94
CA VAL A 233 -6.88 -24.11 8.66
C VAL A 233 -7.92 -23.05 8.99
N ALA A 234 -9.18 -23.23 8.57
CA ALA A 234 -10.26 -22.30 8.87
C ALA A 234 -10.49 -22.15 10.38
N LYS A 235 -10.44 -23.25 11.14
CA LYS A 235 -10.53 -23.24 12.60
C LYS A 235 -9.34 -22.51 13.23
N ALA A 236 -8.12 -22.74 12.74
CA ALA A 236 -6.92 -22.04 13.22
C ALA A 236 -6.98 -20.54 12.93
N ALA A 237 -7.41 -20.14 11.73
CA ALA A 237 -7.61 -18.75 11.35
C ALA A 237 -8.65 -18.06 12.25
N ALA A 238 -9.79 -18.72 12.50
CA ALA A 238 -10.82 -18.20 13.39
C ALA A 238 -10.34 -18.09 14.85
N ALA A 239 -9.51 -19.02 15.33
CA ALA A 239 -8.91 -18.93 16.66
C ALA A 239 -7.93 -17.74 16.76
N ARG A 240 -7.11 -17.54 15.72
CA ARG A 240 -6.18 -16.41 15.65
C ARG A 240 -6.91 -15.06 15.62
N ALA A 241 -7.95 -14.93 14.81
CA ALA A 241 -8.74 -13.69 14.75
C ALA A 241 -9.35 -13.32 16.11
N ARG A 242 -9.87 -14.31 16.86
CA ARG A 242 -10.36 -14.12 18.23
C ARG A 242 -9.25 -13.66 19.18
N ALA A 243 -8.06 -14.24 19.08
CA ALA A 243 -6.93 -13.88 19.94
C ALA A 243 -6.39 -12.47 19.65
N GLU A 244 -6.42 -12.03 18.39
CA GLU A 244 -5.97 -10.70 17.98
C GLU A 244 -7.04 -9.60 18.17
N GLY A 245 -8.23 -9.93 18.70
CA GLY A 245 -9.32 -8.97 18.88
C GLY A 245 -9.86 -8.37 17.57
N ARG A 246 -9.44 -8.90 16.41
CA ARG A 246 -9.94 -8.45 15.12
C ARG A 246 -11.30 -9.10 14.89
N ARG A 247 -12.35 -8.28 14.69
CA ARG A 247 -13.56 -8.77 14.01
C ARG A 247 -13.11 -9.39 12.70
N LEU A 248 -13.58 -10.60 12.40
CA LEU A 248 -13.30 -11.30 11.15
C LEU A 248 -13.83 -10.46 9.98
N MET A 249 -13.07 -9.44 9.56
CA MET A 249 -12.98 -9.03 8.16
C MET A 249 -12.23 -10.17 7.48
N LEU A 250 -12.89 -11.33 7.41
CA LEU A 250 -12.57 -12.34 6.43
C LEU A 250 -12.66 -11.56 5.11
N ARG A 251 -11.52 -11.15 4.53
CA ARG A 251 -11.36 -11.37 3.08
C ARG A 251 -11.85 -12.79 2.92
N ALA A 252 -13.06 -12.93 2.39
CA ALA A 252 -13.77 -14.19 2.34
C ALA A 252 -12.70 -15.20 1.93
N GLN A 253 -12.31 -16.07 2.86
CA GLN A 253 -11.46 -17.20 2.51
C GLN A 253 -12.33 -17.89 1.50
N GLN A 254 -12.06 -17.61 0.23
CA GLN A 254 -12.78 -18.15 -0.89
C GLN A 254 -12.68 -19.63 -0.60
N ARG A 255 -13.78 -20.23 -0.15
CA ARG A 255 -13.90 -21.67 -0.19
C ARG A 255 -13.79 -21.92 -1.68
N ALA A 256 -12.56 -22.23 -2.12
CA ALA A 256 -12.34 -22.74 -3.45
C ALA A 256 -13.39 -23.83 -3.60
N ALA A 257 -14.24 -23.69 -4.63
CA ALA A 257 -15.37 -24.59 -4.82
C ALA A 257 -14.83 -26.03 -4.67
N ALA A 258 -15.36 -26.75 -3.68
CA ALA A 258 -14.80 -28.04 -3.28
C ALA A 258 -14.69 -28.91 -4.53
N ALA A 259 -13.47 -29.32 -4.87
CA ALA A 259 -13.26 -30.08 -6.09
C ALA A 259 -14.04 -31.40 -6.00
N ALA A 260 -14.93 -31.64 -6.96
CA ALA A 260 -15.73 -32.87 -6.99
C ALA A 260 -14.89 -34.11 -7.31
N SER A 261 -13.67 -33.92 -7.82
CA SER A 261 -12.72 -35.00 -8.07
C SER A 261 -11.26 -34.58 -7.90
N ALA A 262 -10.38 -35.57 -7.66
CA ALA A 262 -8.93 -35.35 -7.63
C ALA A 262 -8.35 -34.87 -8.98
N ALA A 263 -9.07 -35.05 -10.09
CA ALA A 263 -8.64 -34.50 -11.38
C ALA A 263 -8.88 -32.99 -11.42
N GLN A 264 -10.06 -32.54 -10.99
CA GLN A 264 -10.39 -31.12 -10.85
C GLN A 264 -9.49 -30.41 -9.83
N ALA A 265 -9.17 -31.06 -8.70
CA ALA A 265 -8.25 -30.48 -7.72
C ALA A 265 -6.84 -30.23 -8.32
N ARG A 266 -6.35 -31.16 -9.17
CA ARG A 266 -5.08 -30.96 -9.89
C ARG A 266 -5.16 -29.85 -10.94
N GLU A 267 -6.30 -29.73 -11.62
CA GLU A 267 -6.53 -28.64 -12.57
C GLU A 267 -6.55 -27.28 -11.86
N GLN A 268 -7.24 -27.16 -10.72
CA GLN A 268 -7.21 -25.97 -9.86
C GLN A 268 -5.78 -25.65 -9.40
N ALA A 269 -4.99 -26.65 -9.00
CA ALA A 269 -3.59 -26.46 -8.62
C ALA A 269 -2.70 -25.96 -9.79
N LEU A 270 -2.97 -26.41 -11.03
CA LEU A 270 -2.30 -25.91 -12.22
C LEU A 270 -2.67 -24.45 -12.52
N GLN A 271 -3.95 -24.09 -12.40
CA GLN A 271 -4.41 -22.70 -12.55
C GLN A 271 -3.78 -21.80 -11.47
N ALA A 272 -3.76 -22.24 -10.21
CA ALA A 272 -3.12 -21.51 -9.12
C ALA A 272 -1.60 -21.37 -9.33
N THR A 273 -0.95 -22.39 -9.92
CA THR A 273 0.46 -22.28 -10.31
C THR A 273 0.67 -21.22 -11.39
N ALA A 274 -0.23 -21.11 -12.36
CA ALA A 274 -0.17 -20.04 -13.36
C ALA A 274 -0.30 -18.65 -12.71
N LYS A 275 -1.12 -18.50 -11.66
CA LYS A 275 -1.19 -17.26 -10.87
C LYS A 275 0.11 -16.95 -10.14
N VAL A 276 0.77 -17.95 -9.54
CA VAL A 276 2.11 -17.76 -8.93
C VAL A 276 3.12 -17.28 -9.96
N TRP A 277 3.10 -17.87 -11.17
CA TRP A 277 3.95 -17.42 -12.28
C TRP A 277 3.67 -15.98 -12.65
N ALA A 278 2.40 -15.63 -12.90
CA ALA A 278 2.00 -14.28 -13.25
C ALA A 278 2.43 -13.26 -12.18
N ALA A 279 2.21 -13.56 -10.89
CA ALA A 279 2.61 -12.69 -9.79
C ALA A 279 4.13 -12.50 -9.71
N CYS A 280 4.91 -13.56 -9.92
CA CYS A 280 6.37 -13.46 -9.92
C CYS A 280 6.93 -12.75 -11.18
N ASP A 281 6.34 -12.97 -12.36
CA ASP A 281 6.75 -12.30 -13.61
C ASP A 281 6.42 -10.81 -13.54
N GLU A 282 5.26 -10.47 -13.00
CA GLU A 282 4.83 -9.10 -12.72
C GLU A 282 5.78 -8.44 -11.71
N ALA A 283 6.09 -9.11 -10.59
CA ALA A 283 7.08 -8.61 -9.64
C ALA A 283 8.46 -8.40 -10.29
N GLN A 284 8.89 -9.28 -11.18
CA GLN A 284 10.17 -9.12 -11.87
C GLN A 284 10.21 -7.91 -12.83
N LYS A 285 9.09 -7.60 -13.49
CA LYS A 285 8.97 -6.47 -14.41
C LYS A 285 8.85 -5.13 -13.68
N GLU A 286 8.05 -5.12 -12.62
CA GLU A 286 7.49 -3.90 -12.05
C GLU A 286 8.10 -3.51 -10.70
N MET A 287 8.94 -4.36 -10.10
CA MET A 287 9.57 -4.05 -8.81
C MET A 287 10.67 -2.99 -8.96
N PRO A 288 10.57 -1.86 -8.23
CA PRO A 288 11.55 -0.79 -8.34
C PRO A 288 12.88 -1.20 -7.72
N ARG A 289 14.00 -0.68 -8.24
CA ARG A 289 15.36 -0.97 -7.76
C ARG A 289 15.80 -0.05 -6.61
N ASN A 290 15.13 1.07 -6.45
CA ASN A 290 15.43 2.10 -5.46
C ASN A 290 14.21 3.00 -5.22
N ASN A 291 14.30 3.87 -4.20
CA ASN A 291 13.20 4.76 -3.85
C ASN A 291 12.79 5.72 -4.97
N ARG A 292 13.73 6.18 -5.79
CA ARG A 292 13.41 7.15 -6.84
C ARG A 292 12.59 6.54 -7.96
N GLU A 293 12.89 5.32 -8.33
CA GLU A 293 12.11 4.56 -9.30
C GLU A 293 10.70 4.29 -8.75
N ALA A 294 10.60 3.88 -7.49
CA ALA A 294 9.31 3.69 -6.81
C ALA A 294 8.48 4.99 -6.79
N LEU A 295 9.13 6.12 -6.44
CA LEU A 295 8.50 7.43 -6.41
C LEU A 295 8.11 7.92 -7.80
N ALA A 296 8.95 7.74 -8.82
CA ALA A 296 8.64 8.14 -10.19
C ALA A 296 7.38 7.44 -10.71
N ARG A 297 7.22 6.15 -10.37
CA ARG A 297 6.01 5.39 -10.69
C ARG A 297 4.78 5.97 -9.99
N ARG A 298 4.83 6.11 -8.66
CA ARG A 298 3.72 6.68 -7.87
C ARG A 298 3.38 8.10 -8.27
N TRP A 299 4.37 8.88 -8.70
CA TRP A 299 4.15 10.22 -9.20
C TRP A 299 3.35 10.21 -10.49
N ARG A 300 3.67 9.31 -11.43
CA ARG A 300 2.92 9.13 -12.67
C ARG A 300 1.51 8.64 -12.42
N GLU A 301 1.33 7.65 -11.54
CA GLU A 301 0.00 7.14 -11.16
C GLU A 301 -0.88 8.28 -10.60
N ARG A 302 -0.32 9.17 -9.78
CA ARG A 302 -1.05 10.37 -9.33
C ARG A 302 -1.29 11.40 -10.42
N GLU A 303 -0.35 11.58 -11.35
CA GLU A 303 -0.56 12.46 -12.50
C GLU A 303 -1.76 11.96 -13.32
N GLU A 304 -1.87 10.66 -13.56
CA GLU A 304 -3.02 10.05 -14.25
C GLU A 304 -4.33 10.31 -13.49
N VAL A 305 -4.39 10.02 -12.18
CA VAL A 305 -5.59 10.30 -11.37
C VAL A 305 -5.98 11.79 -11.38
N MET A 306 -5.00 12.70 -11.25
CA MET A 306 -5.26 14.13 -11.30
C MET A 306 -5.64 14.61 -12.72
N ASP A 307 -5.19 13.92 -13.77
CA ASP A 307 -5.57 14.20 -15.14
C ASP A 307 -7.03 13.79 -15.38
N ASP A 308 -7.39 12.57 -14.98
CA ASP A 308 -8.73 12.00 -15.08
C ASP A 308 -9.77 12.88 -14.36
N GLY A 309 -9.54 13.21 -13.07
CA GLY A 309 -10.49 14.05 -12.32
C GLY A 309 -10.61 15.48 -12.85
N TRP A 310 -9.58 16.00 -13.52
CA TRP A 310 -9.67 17.30 -14.19
C TRP A 310 -10.45 17.21 -15.51
N GLU A 311 -10.26 16.15 -16.29
CA GLU A 311 -10.99 15.90 -17.53
C GLU A 311 -12.47 15.66 -17.26
N GLU A 312 -12.79 14.90 -16.22
CA GLU A 312 -14.15 14.66 -15.73
C GLU A 312 -14.84 16.00 -15.37
N LEU A 313 -14.23 16.80 -14.49
CA LEU A 313 -14.80 18.10 -14.11
C LEU A 313 -14.91 19.04 -15.32
N LYS A 314 -13.93 19.06 -16.22
CA LYS A 314 -13.93 19.92 -17.41
C LYS A 314 -15.08 19.55 -18.36
N SER A 315 -15.28 18.24 -18.59
CA SER A 315 -16.36 17.70 -19.41
C SER A 315 -17.72 18.08 -18.84
N GLU A 316 -17.94 17.79 -17.55
CA GLU A 316 -19.22 18.07 -16.89
C GLU A 316 -19.52 19.57 -16.73
N ALA A 317 -18.49 20.37 -16.49
CA ALA A 317 -18.60 21.83 -16.49
C ALA A 317 -19.00 22.38 -17.88
N GLY A 318 -18.89 21.59 -18.95
CA GLY A 318 -19.14 22.04 -20.33
C GLY A 318 -18.12 23.07 -20.80
N VAL A 319 -16.86 22.93 -20.35
CA VAL A 319 -15.73 23.70 -20.87
C VAL A 319 -15.23 22.98 -22.12
N GLU A 320 -15.90 23.23 -23.24
CA GLU A 320 -15.34 22.88 -24.54
C GLU A 320 -14.08 23.75 -24.74
N GLU A 321 -12.98 23.12 -25.16
CA GLU A 321 -11.85 23.88 -25.67
C GLU A 321 -12.34 24.54 -26.95
N ASP A 322 -12.58 25.86 -26.89
CA ASP A 322 -12.46 26.68 -28.10
C ASP A 322 -11.02 26.46 -28.58
N ASP A 323 -10.83 25.49 -29.46
CA ASP A 323 -9.57 25.13 -30.13
C ASP A 323 -9.09 26.33 -30.97
N GLU A 324 -8.54 27.34 -30.31
CA GLU A 324 -7.65 28.32 -30.92
C GLU A 324 -6.23 27.73 -30.98
N HIS A 325 -5.95 27.08 -32.11
CA HIS A 325 -4.64 26.89 -32.73
C HIS A 325 -3.50 26.26 -31.90
N ASP A 326 -3.28 24.96 -32.12
CA ASP A 326 -1.93 24.38 -32.16
C ASP A 326 -1.84 23.39 -33.36
N ASP A 327 -1.40 23.91 -34.51
CA ASP A 327 -1.27 23.23 -35.81
C ASP A 327 -0.18 22.12 -35.87
N ASP A 328 0.32 21.60 -34.75
CA ASP A 328 1.51 20.73 -34.73
C ASP A 328 1.30 19.29 -34.21
N LYS A 329 0.06 18.79 -34.17
CA LYS A 329 -0.22 17.37 -33.81
C LYS A 329 -0.98 16.54 -34.85
N ALA A 330 -0.94 16.94 -36.12
CA ALA A 330 -1.46 16.15 -37.23
C ALA A 330 -0.47 15.06 -37.70
N ALA A 331 -0.18 14.06 -36.86
CA ALA A 331 0.31 12.75 -37.32
C ALA A 331 0.42 11.74 -36.17
N ALA A 332 -0.72 11.16 -35.75
CA ALA A 332 -0.85 9.75 -35.35
C ALA A 332 -2.04 9.57 -34.38
N SER A 333 -3.26 9.58 -34.89
CA SER A 333 -4.34 8.73 -34.36
C SER A 333 -5.50 8.72 -35.36
N VAL A 334 -5.41 7.83 -36.35
CA VAL A 334 -6.59 7.42 -37.13
C VAL A 334 -7.06 6.14 -36.48
N VAL A 335 -8.03 6.25 -35.57
CA VAL A 335 -8.82 5.11 -35.12
C VAL A 335 -10.28 5.38 -35.46
N SER A 336 -10.79 4.46 -36.26
CA SER A 336 -12.13 4.32 -36.81
C SER A 336 -13.27 4.75 -35.89
N ALA A 337 -14.03 5.74 -36.35
CA ALA A 337 -15.44 5.89 -35.98
C ALA A 337 -16.26 4.85 -36.76
N ALA A 338 -16.81 3.86 -36.06
CA ALA A 338 -17.87 2.99 -36.58
C ALA A 338 -19.23 3.56 -36.15
N PRO A 339 -20.25 3.55 -37.02
CA PRO A 339 -21.59 4.03 -36.67
C PRO A 339 -22.29 3.02 -35.75
N SER A 340 -22.81 3.52 -34.63
CA SER A 340 -23.66 2.78 -33.70
C SER A 340 -24.87 2.20 -34.42
N ALA A 341 -25.01 0.87 -34.37
CA ALA A 341 -26.21 0.16 -34.82
C ALA A 341 -27.32 0.30 -33.76
N PRO A 342 -28.60 0.29 -34.17
CA PRO A 342 -29.73 0.37 -33.23
C PRO A 342 -29.86 -0.94 -32.47
N SER A 343 -29.71 -0.88 -31.15
CA SER A 343 -29.96 -1.97 -30.22
C SER A 343 -31.44 -2.34 -30.23
N THR A 344 -31.71 -3.61 -30.57
CA THR A 344 -32.98 -4.31 -30.38
C THR A 344 -33.42 -4.24 -28.92
N GLN A 345 -34.62 -3.70 -28.71
CA GLN A 345 -35.41 -3.81 -27.48
C GLN A 345 -35.54 -5.29 -27.08
N LEU A 346 -34.95 -5.64 -25.95
CA LEU A 346 -35.36 -6.77 -25.14
C LEU A 346 -35.78 -6.17 -23.80
N ASP A 347 -37.08 -6.27 -23.53
CA ASP A 347 -37.71 -5.89 -22.28
C ASP A 347 -37.24 -6.87 -21.20
N ASP A 348 -36.23 -6.48 -20.43
CA ASP A 348 -35.91 -7.07 -19.13
C ASP A 348 -35.98 -5.92 -18.10
N ASP A 349 -37.10 -5.86 -17.38
CA ASP A 349 -37.41 -4.93 -16.27
C ASP A 349 -36.57 -5.26 -15.01
N ASP A 350 -35.25 -5.25 -15.15
CA ASP A 350 -34.33 -5.09 -14.02
C ASP A 350 -33.83 -3.65 -14.08
N GLU A 351 -34.54 -2.72 -13.44
CA GLU A 351 -34.07 -1.35 -13.21
C GLU A 351 -32.70 -1.44 -12.54
N ASP A 352 -31.62 -1.25 -13.32
CA ASP A 352 -30.27 -1.15 -12.77
C ASP A 352 -30.28 0.01 -11.77
N PRO A 353 -30.11 -0.24 -10.46
CA PRO A 353 -30.15 0.82 -9.46
C PRO A 353 -29.03 1.85 -9.67
N LEU A 354 -28.05 1.57 -10.54
CA LEU A 354 -27.02 2.52 -10.99
C LEU A 354 -27.41 3.35 -12.22
N ALA A 355 -28.49 3.02 -12.94
CA ALA A 355 -28.94 3.83 -14.07
C ALA A 355 -29.37 5.24 -13.63
N GLY A 356 -29.93 5.38 -12.42
CA GLY A 356 -30.28 6.68 -11.84
C GLY A 356 -29.07 7.58 -11.54
N LEU A 357 -27.89 7.01 -11.32
CA LEU A 357 -26.64 7.76 -11.12
C LEU A 357 -26.06 8.29 -12.45
N GLN A 358 -26.37 7.65 -13.58
CA GLN A 358 -25.86 8.07 -14.90
C GLN A 358 -26.58 9.29 -15.47
N ASP A 359 -27.76 9.65 -14.93
CA ASP A 359 -28.56 10.80 -15.37
C ASP A 359 -28.38 12.05 -14.48
N MET A 360 -27.43 12.05 -13.55
CA MET A 360 -27.11 13.20 -12.70
C MET A 360 -26.33 14.27 -13.46
N GLN A 361 -27.00 14.93 -14.40
CA GLN A 361 -26.44 16.09 -15.08
C GLN A 361 -26.43 17.29 -14.13
N LEU A 362 -25.26 17.89 -13.95
CA LEU A 362 -25.11 19.14 -13.21
C LEU A 362 -26.09 20.20 -13.73
N THR A 363 -26.75 20.89 -12.80
CA THR A 363 -27.57 22.06 -13.11
C THR A 363 -26.71 23.15 -13.74
N LEU A 364 -27.34 24.10 -14.46
CA LEU A 364 -26.60 25.25 -15.02
C LEU A 364 -25.88 26.09 -13.97
N ALA A 365 -26.36 26.11 -12.73
CA ALA A 365 -25.71 26.80 -11.63
C ALA A 365 -24.43 26.05 -11.20
N GLU A 366 -24.53 24.74 -10.99
CA GLU A 366 -23.39 23.88 -10.64
C GLU A 366 -22.35 23.83 -11.76
N LYS A 367 -22.76 23.74 -13.03
CA LYS A 367 -21.84 23.85 -14.17
C LYS A 367 -21.07 25.16 -14.16
N ARG A 368 -21.75 26.29 -13.88
CA ARG A 368 -21.09 27.60 -13.77
C ARG A 368 -20.14 27.65 -12.57
N GLU A 369 -20.49 27.01 -11.48
CA GLU A 369 -19.63 26.90 -10.30
C GLU A 369 -18.39 26.07 -10.60
N ALA A 370 -18.55 24.84 -11.09
CA ALA A 370 -17.48 23.94 -11.53
C ALA A 370 -16.50 24.64 -12.48
N ARG A 371 -17.00 25.40 -13.48
CA ARG A 371 -16.16 26.20 -14.40
C ARG A 371 -15.19 27.15 -13.68
N ARG A 372 -15.56 27.70 -12.52
CA ARG A 372 -14.71 28.61 -11.75
C ARG A 372 -13.51 27.90 -11.11
N TYR A 373 -13.63 26.61 -10.85
CA TYR A 373 -12.60 25.78 -10.20
C TYR A 373 -11.69 25.04 -11.19
N VAL A 374 -12.09 24.88 -12.47
CA VAL A 374 -11.24 24.26 -13.51
C VAL A 374 -9.82 24.87 -13.60
N PRO A 375 -9.62 26.20 -13.56
CA PRO A 375 -8.27 26.79 -13.55
C PRO A 375 -7.45 26.44 -12.30
N LEU A 376 -8.11 26.29 -11.14
CA LEU A 376 -7.46 25.94 -9.89
C LEU A 376 -6.87 24.52 -9.97
N LEU A 377 -7.66 23.55 -10.44
CA LEU A 377 -7.21 22.17 -10.66
C LEU A 377 -6.10 22.09 -11.72
N LYS A 378 -6.22 22.87 -12.80
CA LYS A 378 -5.16 22.99 -13.83
C LYS A 378 -3.84 23.45 -13.21
N LEU A 379 -3.86 24.45 -12.32
CA LEU A 379 -2.65 24.92 -11.64
C LEU A 379 -2.05 23.88 -10.70
N GLY A 380 -2.87 23.16 -9.93
CA GLY A 380 -2.37 22.13 -9.02
C GLY A 380 -1.73 20.94 -9.75
N ARG A 381 -2.28 20.53 -10.90
CA ARG A 381 -1.63 19.56 -11.82
C ARG A 381 -0.28 20.05 -12.33
N ILE A 382 -0.19 21.30 -12.79
CA ILE A 382 1.08 21.87 -13.27
C ILE A 382 2.10 21.92 -12.14
N LEU A 383 1.67 22.31 -10.93
CA LEU A 383 2.50 22.33 -9.74
C LEU A 383 3.02 20.93 -9.39
N HIS A 384 2.15 19.92 -9.35
CA HIS A 384 2.50 18.53 -9.06
C HIS A 384 3.53 17.99 -10.08
N ARG A 385 3.30 18.18 -11.38
CA ARG A 385 4.24 17.80 -12.44
C ARG A 385 5.58 18.53 -12.32
N ALA A 386 5.56 19.82 -11.98
CA ALA A 386 6.79 20.60 -11.78
C ALA A 386 7.56 20.12 -10.55
N ALA A 387 6.85 19.78 -9.47
CA ALA A 387 7.43 19.23 -8.25
C ALA A 387 8.10 17.88 -8.50
N GLY A 388 7.43 16.98 -9.21
CA GLY A 388 7.97 15.69 -9.61
C GLY A 388 9.25 15.82 -10.43
N ARG A 389 9.25 16.72 -11.44
CA ARG A 389 10.47 17.00 -12.23
C ARG A 389 11.63 17.48 -11.36
N VAL A 390 11.39 18.38 -10.41
CA VAL A 390 12.45 18.88 -9.51
C VAL A 390 12.96 17.75 -8.59
N ALA A 391 12.06 16.98 -8.02
CA ALA A 391 12.38 15.92 -7.06
C ALA A 391 13.17 14.78 -7.70
N LEU A 392 12.74 14.34 -8.88
CA LEU A 392 13.32 13.21 -9.59
C LEU A 392 14.60 13.58 -10.34
N ALA A 393 14.74 14.85 -10.78
CA ALA A 393 15.97 15.35 -11.40
C ALA A 393 17.09 15.68 -10.39
N ALA A 394 16.76 15.85 -9.10
CA ALA A 394 17.77 16.11 -8.08
C ALA A 394 18.83 15.01 -8.08
N PRO A 395 20.14 15.32 -8.03
CA PRO A 395 21.18 14.29 -7.98
C PRO A 395 20.99 13.40 -6.73
N SER A 396 21.30 12.10 -6.85
CA SER A 396 21.16 11.19 -5.71
C SER A 396 22.29 11.46 -4.73
N ALA A 397 21.99 11.45 -3.43
CA ALA A 397 23.02 11.47 -2.40
C ALA A 397 24.02 10.29 -2.53
N ALA A 398 23.66 9.25 -3.30
CA ALA A 398 24.54 8.12 -3.62
C ALA A 398 25.32 8.27 -4.95
N SER A 399 24.96 9.22 -5.84
CA SER A 399 25.68 9.44 -7.11
C SER A 399 26.76 10.52 -7.00
N CYS A 400 26.90 11.16 -5.83
CA CYS A 400 27.91 12.17 -5.59
C CYS A 400 29.23 11.57 -5.09
N ASP A 401 29.79 10.63 -5.86
CA ASP A 401 31.23 10.30 -5.76
C ASP A 401 32.11 11.54 -6.00
N ALA A 402 31.59 12.54 -6.73
CA ALA A 402 32.29 13.79 -7.03
C ALA A 402 32.11 14.92 -5.98
N ALA A 403 31.03 14.93 -5.18
CA ALA A 403 30.80 15.99 -4.18
C ALA A 403 31.31 15.62 -2.78
N SER A 404 31.62 14.34 -2.54
CA SER A 404 32.23 13.85 -1.29
C SER A 404 33.64 14.38 -1.05
N ALA A 405 34.33 14.87 -2.10
CA ALA A 405 35.64 15.51 -1.97
C ALA A 405 35.58 16.94 -1.39
N ALA A 406 34.42 17.61 -1.45
CA ALA A 406 34.28 19.01 -1.04
C ALA A 406 33.45 19.22 0.23
N ALA A 407 32.51 18.32 0.55
CA ALA A 407 31.76 18.39 1.80
C ALA A 407 32.55 17.74 2.95
N THR A 408 33.12 18.56 3.84
CA THR A 408 33.97 18.16 4.96
C THR A 408 33.26 17.25 6.00
N SER A 409 31.95 17.02 5.87
CA SER A 409 31.19 16.09 6.70
C SER A 409 29.94 15.57 5.97
N PRO A 410 29.58 14.27 6.08
CA PRO A 410 28.32 13.72 5.57
C PRO A 410 27.07 14.43 6.12
N GLN A 411 27.21 15.13 7.24
CA GLN A 411 26.16 15.91 7.88
C GLN A 411 25.76 17.16 7.08
N ALA A 412 26.72 17.83 6.42
CA ALA A 412 26.44 19.01 5.60
C ALA A 412 25.68 18.63 4.32
N ALA A 413 25.99 17.45 3.76
CA ALA A 413 25.28 16.92 2.59
C ALA A 413 23.82 16.54 2.92
N ALA A 414 23.59 15.90 4.08
CA ALA A 414 22.25 15.52 4.52
C ALA A 414 21.36 16.73 4.87
N ALA A 415 21.93 17.83 5.38
CA ALA A 415 21.18 19.05 5.68
C ALA A 415 20.57 19.73 4.44
N HIS A 416 21.14 19.45 3.26
CA HIS A 416 20.65 19.96 1.98
C HIS A 416 19.95 18.87 1.13
N ALA A 417 19.87 17.65 1.64
CA ALA A 417 19.21 16.56 0.93
C ALA A 417 17.69 16.73 1.00
N LEU A 418 17.04 16.57 -0.14
CA LEU A 418 15.59 16.57 -0.23
C LEU A 418 15.03 15.29 0.41
N ASP A 419 14.11 15.44 1.37
CA ASP A 419 13.36 14.31 1.92
C ASP A 419 12.29 13.88 0.91
N LEU A 420 12.64 12.89 0.09
CA LEU A 420 11.79 12.41 -0.99
C LEU A 420 10.49 11.76 -0.48
N ASP A 421 10.52 11.12 0.69
CA ASP A 421 9.32 10.46 1.23
C ASP A 421 8.37 11.49 1.86
N ALA A 422 8.90 12.53 2.51
CA ALA A 422 8.07 13.64 2.97
C ALA A 422 7.44 14.39 1.78
N LEU A 423 8.20 14.58 0.71
CA LEU A 423 7.69 15.19 -0.51
C LEU A 423 6.61 14.33 -1.18
N ASP A 424 6.80 13.01 -1.22
CA ASP A 424 5.80 12.07 -1.73
C ASP A 424 4.50 12.12 -0.94
N ALA A 425 4.57 12.20 0.39
CA ALA A 425 3.40 12.36 1.24
C ALA A 425 2.65 13.67 0.94
N GLN A 426 3.37 14.75 0.68
CA GLN A 426 2.75 16.03 0.30
C GLN A 426 2.13 16.00 -1.10
N ALA A 427 2.78 15.33 -2.06
CA ALA A 427 2.23 15.15 -3.40
C ALA A 427 0.98 14.24 -3.39
N GLN A 428 0.96 13.23 -2.52
CA GLN A 428 -0.20 12.38 -2.28
C GLN A 428 -1.37 13.19 -1.73
N ARG A 429 -1.15 13.98 -0.68
CA ARG A 429 -2.18 14.87 -0.11
C ARG A 429 -2.75 15.82 -1.15
N LEU A 430 -1.90 16.40 -2.01
CA LEU A 430 -2.36 17.28 -3.07
C LEU A 430 -3.31 16.56 -4.05
N ALA A 431 -2.99 15.34 -4.44
CA ALA A 431 -3.84 14.54 -5.34
C ALA A 431 -5.17 14.16 -4.66
N GLU A 432 -5.13 13.69 -3.41
CA GLU A 432 -6.33 13.40 -2.61
C GLU A 432 -7.21 14.63 -2.45
N ARG A 433 -6.64 15.79 -2.13
CA ARG A 433 -7.40 17.05 -2.02
C ARG A 433 -7.97 17.53 -3.36
N GLN A 434 -7.33 17.20 -4.48
CA GLN A 434 -7.93 17.47 -5.78
C GLN A 434 -9.16 16.59 -5.99
N ASP A 435 -9.05 15.29 -5.69
CA ASP A 435 -10.15 14.34 -5.78
C ASP A 435 -11.33 14.77 -4.91
N ASP A 436 -11.07 15.19 -3.66
CA ASP A 436 -12.09 15.76 -2.77
C ASP A 436 -12.79 16.99 -3.40
N VAL A 437 -12.06 17.89 -4.06
CA VAL A 437 -12.64 19.07 -4.75
C VAL A 437 -13.50 18.65 -5.93
N VAL A 438 -13.03 17.69 -6.73
CA VAL A 438 -13.80 17.16 -7.88
C VAL A 438 -15.08 16.50 -7.37
N ALA A 439 -14.98 15.65 -6.35
CA ALA A 439 -16.12 14.98 -5.76
C ALA A 439 -17.13 15.97 -5.18
N ALA A 440 -16.67 16.99 -4.44
CA ALA A 440 -17.55 18.01 -3.88
C ALA A 440 -18.27 18.84 -4.98
N LEU A 441 -17.63 19.08 -6.12
CA LEU A 441 -18.21 19.85 -7.23
C LEU A 441 -19.16 19.03 -8.11
N LEU A 442 -18.88 17.74 -8.29
CA LEU A 442 -19.68 16.86 -9.13
C LEU A 442 -20.83 16.20 -8.36
N TYR A 443 -20.60 15.88 -7.09
CA TYR A 443 -21.50 15.04 -6.28
C TYR A 443 -21.93 15.70 -4.96
N GLY A 444 -21.30 16.81 -4.55
CA GLY A 444 -21.59 17.49 -3.27
C GLY A 444 -22.71 18.53 -3.31
N GLY A 445 -23.24 18.86 -4.50
CA GLY A 445 -24.46 19.66 -4.63
C GLY A 445 -25.65 18.88 -4.08
N ALA A 446 -26.63 19.58 -3.49
CA ALA A 446 -27.81 19.05 -2.82
C ALA A 446 -28.76 18.26 -3.75
N HIS A 447 -28.28 17.16 -4.31
CA HIS A 447 -29.03 15.92 -4.34
C HIS A 447 -28.90 15.36 -2.92
N GLY A 448 -29.58 15.89 -1.91
CA GLY A 448 -31.03 15.88 -1.99
C GLY A 448 -31.55 14.50 -2.39
N MET A 449 -30.80 13.41 -2.12
CA MET A 449 -31.43 12.18 -1.70
C MET A 449 -32.13 12.53 -0.38
N GLU A 450 -33.23 13.27 -0.48
CA GLU A 450 -34.44 12.86 0.19
C GLU A 450 -34.61 11.41 -0.24
N LEU A 451 -33.91 10.51 0.46
CA LEU A 451 -34.36 9.17 0.71
C LEU A 451 -35.68 9.43 1.42
N GLU A 452 -36.73 9.77 0.64
CA GLU A 452 -38.10 9.76 1.09
C GLU A 452 -38.19 8.39 1.72
N SER A 453 -38.20 8.40 3.05
CA SER A 453 -38.52 7.31 3.95
C SER A 453 -39.43 6.38 3.19
N LEU A 454 -38.85 5.36 2.53
CA LEU A 454 -39.60 4.39 1.76
C LEU A 454 -40.45 3.75 2.82
N GLY A 455 -41.73 4.17 2.81
CA GLY A 455 -42.59 4.12 3.95
C GLY A 455 -42.44 2.78 4.64
N SER A 456 -42.03 2.84 5.90
CA SER A 456 -42.36 1.83 6.89
C SER A 456 -43.88 1.73 6.96
N ASP A 457 -44.49 1.10 5.95
CA ASP A 457 -45.81 0.51 6.02
C ASP A 457 -45.63 -0.82 6.76
N ALA A 458 -45.20 -0.70 8.01
CA ALA A 458 -45.30 -1.74 9.01
C ALA A 458 -46.77 -1.82 9.40
N GLY A 459 -47.57 -2.40 8.51
CA GLY A 459 -48.90 -2.91 8.80
C GLY A 459 -48.80 -3.95 9.90
N SER A 460 -49.02 -3.49 11.13
CA SER A 460 -49.35 -4.33 12.27
C SER A 460 -50.70 -5.01 11.99
N ASP A 461 -50.73 -6.32 11.88
CA ASP A 461 -51.88 -7.11 12.32
C ASP A 461 -51.53 -8.61 12.53
N VAL A 462 -51.47 -9.01 13.81
CA VAL A 462 -52.38 -10.03 14.39
C VAL A 462 -52.21 -11.49 13.88
N GLU A 463 -51.49 -12.36 14.62
CA GLU A 463 -52.07 -13.39 15.52
C GLU A 463 -51.02 -14.37 16.06
N ALA A 464 -51.26 -14.72 17.33
CA ALA A 464 -50.55 -15.68 18.14
C ALA A 464 -51.03 -17.12 17.89
N GLU A 465 -50.14 -18.11 18.00
CA GLU A 465 -50.34 -19.41 18.67
C GLU A 465 -48.95 -20.09 18.78
N ALA A 466 -48.36 -20.19 19.97
CA ALA A 466 -48.57 -21.21 21.01
C ALA A 466 -47.89 -22.57 20.73
N GLY A 467 -46.97 -22.95 21.62
CA GLY A 467 -46.39 -24.31 21.75
C GLY A 467 -44.88 -24.29 22.06
N ALA A 468 -44.45 -24.02 23.30
CA ALA A 468 -44.21 -25.03 24.36
C ALA A 468 -43.21 -26.13 23.90
N THR A 469 -42.03 -26.36 24.50
CA THR A 469 -41.70 -26.47 25.93
C THR A 469 -40.19 -26.49 26.21
N ALA A 470 -39.82 -25.88 27.35
CA ALA A 470 -38.89 -26.37 28.41
C ALA A 470 -37.37 -26.53 28.16
N ALA A 471 -36.45 -26.23 29.09
CA ALA A 471 -36.48 -25.53 30.38
C ALA A 471 -35.04 -25.47 31.00
N VAL A 472 -34.85 -24.51 31.92
CA VAL A 472 -33.89 -24.46 33.08
C VAL A 472 -32.48 -23.92 32.78
N ALA A 473 -31.89 -22.91 33.43
CA ALA A 473 -32.09 -22.25 34.75
C ALA A 473 -31.57 -20.78 34.64
N ARG A 474 -32.21 -19.74 35.19
CA ARG A 474 -32.31 -19.31 36.62
C ARG A 474 -31.49 -18.05 36.91
N GLU A 475 -32.23 -16.94 37.04
CA GLU A 475 -32.17 -15.86 38.05
C GLU A 475 -30.81 -15.21 38.36
N GLU A 476 -30.64 -13.96 37.94
CA GLU A 476 -30.40 -12.85 38.87
C GLU A 476 -30.87 -11.52 38.26
N GLU A 477 -31.56 -10.75 39.10
CA GLU A 477 -32.16 -9.44 38.84
C GLU A 477 -31.09 -8.36 38.66
N ALA A 478 -31.27 -7.47 37.68
CA ALA A 478 -30.68 -6.14 37.69
C ALA A 478 -31.56 -5.16 36.89
N GLU A 479 -32.27 -4.35 37.68
CA GLU A 479 -32.77 -2.99 37.46
C GLU A 479 -32.84 -2.39 36.04
N GLU A 480 -34.06 -1.89 35.79
CA GLU A 480 -34.43 -0.81 34.88
C GLU A 480 -33.38 0.31 34.76
N GLY A 481 -32.87 0.46 33.54
CA GLY A 481 -32.29 1.69 33.03
C GLY A 481 -32.80 1.87 31.60
N HIS A 482 -33.98 2.48 31.46
CA HIS A 482 -34.52 2.89 30.17
C HIS A 482 -33.75 4.15 29.73
N GLU A 483 -32.56 3.94 29.16
CA GLU A 483 -31.82 4.99 28.48
C GLU A 483 -32.59 5.33 27.20
N ALA A 484 -33.08 6.57 27.14
CA ALA A 484 -33.63 7.15 25.95
C ALA A 484 -32.58 7.05 24.84
N GLU A 485 -32.88 6.29 23.78
CA GLU A 485 -32.18 6.41 22.50
C GLU A 485 -32.34 7.86 22.07
N ALA A 486 -31.28 8.65 22.30
CA ALA A 486 -31.11 9.92 21.63
C ALA A 486 -31.01 9.60 20.15
N ASP A 487 -32.06 9.97 19.43
CA ASP A 487 -32.08 10.13 17.99
C ASP A 487 -31.03 11.20 17.65
N ASP A 488 -29.76 10.78 17.61
CA ASP A 488 -28.65 11.52 17.01
C ASP A 488 -28.97 11.54 15.51
N SER A 489 -29.85 12.47 15.14
CA SER A 489 -29.99 12.93 13.78
C SER A 489 -28.61 13.34 13.32
N GLU A 490 -27.95 12.47 12.56
CA GLU A 490 -26.71 12.73 11.87
C GLU A 490 -26.93 13.99 11.02
N GLU A 491 -26.57 15.15 11.57
CA GLU A 491 -26.41 16.37 10.79
C GLU A 491 -25.30 16.05 9.80
N GLU A 492 -25.70 15.55 8.63
CA GLU A 492 -24.82 15.24 7.51
C GLU A 492 -24.14 16.55 7.13
N GLU A 493 -22.94 16.75 7.66
CA GLU A 493 -22.14 17.95 7.50
C GLU A 493 -21.77 18.04 6.01
N THR A 494 -22.63 18.70 5.22
CA THR A 494 -22.38 18.95 3.80
C THR A 494 -21.05 19.67 3.71
N GLN A 495 -20.04 18.95 3.22
CA GLN A 495 -18.67 19.39 3.25
C GLN A 495 -18.56 20.63 2.36
N ASP A 496 -18.41 21.80 2.98
CA ASP A 496 -18.38 23.09 2.28
C ASP A 496 -17.28 23.07 1.20
N THR A 497 -17.66 23.21 -0.07
CA THR A 497 -16.75 23.26 -1.21
C THR A 497 -15.64 24.28 -0.99
N ALA A 498 -15.91 25.38 -0.28
CA ALA A 498 -14.90 26.37 0.07
C ALA A 498 -13.84 25.78 1.03
N SER A 499 -14.25 25.02 2.04
CA SER A 499 -13.34 24.33 2.98
C SER A 499 -12.43 23.32 2.26
N VAL A 500 -13.00 22.50 1.38
CA VAL A 500 -12.24 21.51 0.59
C VAL A 500 -11.23 22.21 -0.33
N CYS A 501 -11.63 23.30 -0.97
CA CYS A 501 -10.72 24.11 -1.80
C CYS A 501 -9.61 24.77 -0.99
N ALA A 502 -9.90 25.22 0.23
CA ALA A 502 -8.89 25.77 1.14
C ALA A 502 -7.83 24.71 1.48
N ALA A 503 -8.27 23.48 1.77
CA ALA A 503 -7.40 22.34 2.03
C ALA A 503 -6.52 21.97 0.81
N TYR A 504 -7.07 22.01 -0.40
CA TYR A 504 -6.30 21.79 -1.64
C TYR A 504 -5.21 22.84 -1.84
N VAL A 505 -5.52 24.12 -1.61
CA VAL A 505 -4.55 25.21 -1.73
C VAL A 505 -3.48 25.10 -0.63
N ALA A 506 -3.86 24.74 0.60
CA ALA A 506 -2.92 24.49 1.68
C ALA A 506 -1.92 23.38 1.29
N ALA A 507 -2.41 22.22 0.81
CA ALA A 507 -1.58 21.12 0.33
C ALA A 507 -0.62 21.55 -0.80
N ALA A 508 -1.09 22.36 -1.75
CA ALA A 508 -0.23 22.90 -2.82
C ALA A 508 0.89 23.79 -2.27
N THR A 509 0.59 24.60 -1.26
CA THR A 509 1.59 25.48 -0.63
C THR A 509 2.59 24.70 0.23
N GLU A 510 2.15 23.65 0.94
CA GLU A 510 3.03 22.73 1.67
C GLU A 510 3.98 22.00 0.72
N LEU A 511 3.48 21.52 -0.42
CA LEU A 511 4.31 20.87 -1.44
C LEU A 511 5.37 21.82 -2.02
N ALA A 512 4.99 23.07 -2.32
CA ALA A 512 5.93 24.08 -2.78
C ALA A 512 6.98 24.42 -1.71
N ALA A 513 6.56 24.56 -0.45
CA ALA A 513 7.43 24.84 0.68
C ALA A 513 8.44 23.71 0.93
N ALA A 514 8.04 22.45 0.78
CA ALA A 514 8.90 21.28 0.89
C ALA A 514 10.04 21.27 -0.13
N LEU A 515 9.87 21.94 -1.28
CA LEU A 515 10.89 22.14 -2.31
C LEU A 515 11.76 23.40 -2.10
N GLY A 516 11.60 24.08 -0.97
CA GLY A 516 12.31 25.31 -0.65
C GLY A 516 11.80 26.53 -1.45
N VAL A 517 10.63 26.43 -2.07
CA VAL A 517 9.99 27.57 -2.73
C VAL A 517 9.30 28.40 -1.65
N ARG A 518 10.01 29.43 -1.14
CA ARG A 518 9.39 30.43 -0.27
C ARG A 518 8.47 31.30 -1.12
N LEU A 519 7.18 31.19 -0.85
CA LEU A 519 6.20 32.13 -1.36
C LEU A 519 6.43 33.46 -0.63
N ALA A 520 6.35 34.58 -1.35
CA ALA A 520 6.47 35.87 -0.70
C ALA A 520 5.36 35.98 0.36
N ASP A 521 5.73 36.16 1.62
CA ASP A 521 4.76 36.57 2.63
C ASP A 521 4.10 37.85 2.12
N ALA A 522 2.77 37.92 2.23
CA ALA A 522 2.01 39.13 1.94
C ALA A 522 2.32 40.17 3.04
N ALA A 523 3.55 40.68 3.07
CA ALA A 523 3.92 41.80 3.90
C ALA A 523 3.36 43.08 3.24
N PRO A 524 2.77 44.00 4.03
CA PRO A 524 2.30 45.28 3.52
C PRO A 524 3.49 46.01 2.92
N THR A 525 3.24 46.69 1.81
CA THR A 525 4.19 47.48 1.03
C THR A 525 4.90 48.51 1.92
N GLN A 526 5.96 48.12 2.62
CA GLN A 526 6.85 49.05 3.31
C GLN A 526 7.94 49.48 2.33
N ALA A 527 7.96 50.78 2.10
CA ALA A 527 8.88 51.46 1.20
C ALA A 527 10.34 51.10 1.51
N LEU A 528 11.05 50.66 0.47
CA LEU A 528 12.50 50.51 0.46
C LEU A 528 13.17 51.84 0.80
N PRO A 529 14.04 51.92 1.82
CA PRO A 529 14.98 53.03 1.91
C PRO A 529 16.11 52.83 0.89
N CYS A 530 16.33 53.86 0.08
CA CYS A 530 17.45 53.98 -0.86
C CYS A 530 18.78 53.68 -0.16
N ARG A 531 19.51 52.65 -0.61
CA ARG A 531 20.91 52.40 -0.23
C ARG A 531 21.83 52.79 -1.38
N THR A 532 22.74 53.69 -1.11
CA THR A 532 23.83 54.12 -1.99
C THR A 532 24.91 53.05 -2.15
N PRO A 533 25.62 52.99 -3.29
CA PRO A 533 26.70 52.03 -3.51
C PRO A 533 28.05 52.66 -3.14
N ALA A 534 28.78 52.09 -2.19
CA ALA A 534 30.21 52.33 -2.08
C ALA A 534 30.93 51.16 -1.38
N ALA A 535 31.93 50.64 -2.10
CA ALA A 535 33.10 49.92 -1.61
C ALA A 535 32.89 48.54 -0.96
N ALA A 536 33.05 47.49 -1.77
CA ALA A 536 33.83 46.30 -1.41
C ALA A 536 34.03 45.42 -2.66
N GLN A 537 35.16 45.62 -3.35
CA GLN A 537 35.61 44.76 -4.43
C GLN A 537 37.07 44.44 -4.17
N GLU A 538 37.35 43.36 -3.43
CA GLU A 538 38.59 42.59 -3.61
C GLU A 538 38.53 41.26 -2.86
N GLN A 539 39.00 40.21 -3.55
CA GLN A 539 39.28 38.84 -3.06
C GLN A 539 38.10 37.87 -2.88
N ALA A 540 37.63 37.32 -4.01
CA ALA A 540 37.06 35.98 -4.07
C ALA A 540 37.37 35.33 -5.42
N ALA A 541 38.62 34.89 -5.59
CA ALA A 541 39.05 34.05 -6.71
C ALA A 541 39.43 32.67 -6.15
N ALA A 542 38.48 31.74 -6.13
CA ALA A 542 38.67 30.28 -6.23
C ALA A 542 37.39 29.54 -5.80
N ALA A 543 36.54 29.25 -6.80
CA ALA A 543 35.46 28.25 -6.87
C ALA A 543 34.28 28.89 -7.60
N GLN A 544 34.24 28.74 -8.93
CA GLN A 544 32.98 28.96 -9.65
C GLN A 544 31.96 27.96 -9.10
N PRO A 545 30.85 28.41 -8.50
CA PRO A 545 29.80 27.49 -8.09
C PRO A 545 29.31 26.72 -9.33
N PRO A 546 29.03 25.41 -9.21
CA PRO A 546 28.49 24.64 -10.32
C PRO A 546 27.25 25.36 -10.85
N GLN A 547 27.25 25.69 -12.15
CA GLN A 547 26.12 26.39 -12.74
C GLN A 547 24.86 25.53 -12.55
N PRO A 548 23.78 26.10 -11.99
CA PRO A 548 22.54 25.37 -11.81
C PRO A 548 22.04 24.93 -13.19
N GLN A 549 21.71 23.64 -13.34
CA GLN A 549 21.10 23.14 -14.57
C GLN A 549 19.85 23.97 -14.89
N GLU A 550 19.81 24.61 -16.07
CA GLU A 550 18.74 25.55 -16.47
C GLU A 550 17.33 24.99 -16.27
N GLY A 551 17.16 23.66 -16.44
CA GLY A 551 15.90 22.96 -16.21
C GLY A 551 15.37 23.06 -14.77
N SER A 552 16.26 23.07 -13.76
CA SER A 552 15.86 23.17 -12.35
C SER A 552 15.37 24.58 -12.00
N ALA A 553 16.01 25.62 -12.55
CA ALA A 553 15.60 27.01 -12.34
C ALA A 553 14.22 27.29 -12.94
N LYS A 554 13.97 26.82 -14.17
CA LYS A 554 12.66 26.95 -14.83
C LYS A 554 11.56 26.25 -14.03
N ALA A 555 11.81 25.02 -13.56
CA ALA A 555 10.82 24.27 -12.78
C ALA A 555 10.50 24.93 -11.42
N ARG A 556 11.51 25.47 -10.72
CA ARG A 556 11.29 26.24 -9.48
C ARG A 556 10.51 27.53 -9.71
N HIS A 557 10.75 28.22 -10.82
CA HIS A 557 9.96 29.37 -11.20
C HIS A 557 8.49 28.98 -11.46
N THR A 558 8.25 27.89 -12.21
CA THR A 558 6.90 27.35 -12.43
C THR A 558 6.20 27.02 -11.12
N LEU A 559 6.88 26.34 -10.19
CA LEU A 559 6.32 26.00 -8.87
C LEU A 559 5.85 27.25 -8.10
N ARG A 560 6.69 28.29 -8.08
CA ARG A 560 6.35 29.56 -7.45
C ARG A 560 5.13 30.20 -8.10
N MET A 561 5.12 30.29 -9.42
CA MET A 561 4.01 30.90 -10.17
C MET A 561 2.70 30.15 -9.96
N CYS A 562 2.73 28.81 -9.97
CA CYS A 562 1.54 27.99 -9.73
C CYS A 562 1.02 28.15 -8.31
N ALA A 563 1.87 28.06 -7.29
CA ALA A 563 1.43 28.20 -5.90
C ALA A 563 0.92 29.62 -5.58
N GLU A 564 1.57 30.68 -6.10
CA GLU A 564 1.05 32.05 -6.00
C GLU A 564 -0.27 32.21 -6.78
N GLY A 565 -0.38 31.58 -7.94
CA GLY A 565 -1.60 31.56 -8.76
C GLY A 565 -2.78 30.89 -8.05
N MET A 566 -2.56 29.73 -7.43
CA MET A 566 -3.57 29.01 -6.65
C MET A 566 -4.06 29.84 -5.46
N ARG A 567 -3.15 30.49 -4.71
CA ARG A 567 -3.54 31.40 -3.61
C ARG A 567 -4.40 32.57 -4.09
N LYS A 568 -4.03 33.19 -5.21
CA LYS A 568 -4.79 34.32 -5.79
C LYS A 568 -6.17 33.87 -6.29
N LEU A 569 -6.25 32.72 -6.96
CA LEU A 569 -7.51 32.15 -7.42
C LEU A 569 -8.41 31.79 -6.23
N ALA A 570 -7.89 31.13 -5.20
CA ALA A 570 -8.63 30.80 -3.99
C ALA A 570 -9.22 32.05 -3.31
N ALA A 571 -8.42 33.11 -3.17
CA ALA A 571 -8.89 34.39 -2.63
C ALA A 571 -10.02 35.00 -3.50
N SER A 572 -9.94 34.87 -4.83
CA SER A 572 -10.99 35.35 -5.74
C SER A 572 -12.30 34.53 -5.67
N LEU A 573 -12.20 33.26 -5.29
CA LEU A 573 -13.32 32.35 -5.11
C LEU A 573 -14.04 32.54 -3.77
N ARG A 574 -13.60 33.52 -2.95
CA ARG A 574 -14.05 33.74 -1.57
C ARG A 574 -13.86 32.52 -0.66
N VAL A 575 -12.89 31.66 -1.01
CA VAL A 575 -12.44 30.61 -0.12
C VAL A 575 -11.82 31.28 1.10
N PRO A 576 -12.34 31.05 2.34
CA PRO A 576 -11.75 31.64 3.52
C PRO A 576 -10.26 31.26 3.58
N ALA A 577 -9.39 32.23 3.87
CA ALA A 577 -8.00 31.92 4.12
C ALA A 577 -7.96 30.95 5.30
N ALA A 578 -7.31 29.79 5.14
CA ALA A 578 -7.20 28.74 6.16
C ALA A 578 -6.31 29.15 7.35
N ALA A 579 -6.55 30.34 7.92
CA ALA A 579 -5.70 30.96 8.93
C ALA A 579 -6.30 30.78 10.33
N GLU A 580 -5.51 30.09 11.18
CA GLU A 580 -5.36 30.33 12.62
C GLU A 580 -6.34 29.74 13.66
N GLU A 581 -7.09 28.66 13.38
CA GLU A 581 -7.84 27.96 14.46
C GLU A 581 -7.09 26.82 15.17
N GLN A 582 -5.86 26.48 14.76
CA GLN A 582 -5.11 25.37 15.39
C GLN A 582 -4.25 25.74 16.62
N GLU A 583 -4.24 26.99 17.08
CA GLU A 583 -3.36 27.41 18.20
C GLU A 583 -4.07 27.69 19.55
N ALA A 584 -5.37 27.42 19.67
CA ALA A 584 -6.13 27.79 20.88
C ALA A 584 -6.39 26.67 21.92
N HIS A 585 -5.92 25.43 21.70
CA HIS A 585 -6.09 24.32 22.66
C HIS A 585 -4.78 23.77 23.23
N ALA A 586 -3.85 24.66 23.58
CA ALA A 586 -2.83 24.36 24.56
C ALA A 586 -3.21 25.04 25.88
N GLU A 587 -3.95 24.33 26.73
CA GLU A 587 -4.16 24.74 28.13
C GLU A 587 -2.85 24.67 28.94
N PRO A 588 -2.68 25.54 29.95
CA PRO A 588 -1.40 25.82 30.62
C PRO A 588 -0.81 24.68 31.47
#